data_AF-A0AAN8KL54-F1
#
_entry.id   AF-A0AAN8KL54-F1
#
_cell.length_a   1.000
_cell.length_b   1.000
_cell.length_c   1.000
_cell.angle_alpha   90.00
_cell.angle_beta   90.00
_cell.angle_gamma   90.00
#
_symmetry.space_group_name_H-M   'P 1'
#
loop_
_entity.id
_entity.type
_entity.pdbx_description
1 polymer ?
#
loop_
_entity_poly.entity_id
_entity_poly.type
_entity_poly.pdbx_seq_one_letter_code
_entity_poly.pdbx_strand_id
1 'polypeptide(L)'
;MPIFARHVRGASTGRTGLCRHTGDTVRSSAKILGLSLGLLPRPPPSALPLLLSIPGLHCLLPRTAIHPRKKRSLFGYEGEDEPVTDLQQKFKVHFFNQILDFAIQSFNERFTQLEEHSSIFSILYNIPTIKDMDTAALTSDYTTLERALTYRDSRDIHAKYLCNELKVLSRRLDSEAEPLNTLEYITRHQMASLYPNAFFALRVLLTLPETVASGERTFSKLKLIKNYLRSTMSQERLNGLATISIEHELSYKINL
;
A
#
# COMPACT_ATOMS: atom_id res chain seq x y z
N MET A 1 -2.48 -30.52 3.36
CA MET A 1 -2.61 -31.32 4.59
C MET A 1 -2.91 -30.38 5.74
N PRO A 2 -4.10 -30.43 6.37
CA PRO A 2 -4.59 -29.44 7.35
C PRO A 2 -4.60 -29.96 8.78
N ILE A 3 -4.20 -29.14 9.77
CA ILE A 3 -4.47 -29.33 11.22
C ILE A 3 -4.38 -27.91 11.84
N PHE A 4 -5.25 -27.35 12.70
CA PHE A 4 -5.98 -27.89 13.84
C PHE A 4 -7.18 -26.96 14.18
N ALA A 5 -8.33 -27.54 14.48
CA ALA A 5 -9.45 -26.86 15.14
C ALA A 5 -9.34 -27.02 16.66
N ARG A 6 -9.66 -26.00 17.45
CA ARG A 6 -10.16 -26.21 18.82
C ARG A 6 -11.18 -25.16 19.26
N HIS A 7 -12.34 -25.70 19.60
CA HIS A 7 -13.48 -25.11 20.28
C HIS A 7 -13.18 -24.97 21.79
N VAL A 8 -13.85 -24.05 22.50
CA VAL A 8 -14.72 -24.32 23.69
C VAL A 8 -15.26 -23.01 24.33
N ARG A 9 -16.53 -23.12 24.74
CA ARG A 9 -17.54 -22.25 25.40
C ARG A 9 -17.10 -21.73 26.79
N GLY A 10 -17.73 -20.77 27.51
CA GLY A 10 -18.99 -20.01 27.43
C GLY A 10 -19.33 -19.33 28.79
N ALA A 11 -20.52 -18.70 28.89
CA ALA A 11 -21.28 -18.21 30.06
C ALA A 11 -20.86 -16.87 30.74
N SER A 12 -21.71 -16.15 31.50
CA SER A 12 -23.08 -15.57 31.40
C SER A 12 -23.34 -14.76 32.71
N THR A 13 -24.40 -13.95 32.75
CA THR A 13 -24.96 -13.17 33.90
C THR A 13 -24.23 -11.87 34.28
N GLY A 14 -24.83 -10.71 34.56
CA GLY A 14 -26.21 -10.24 34.72
C GLY A 14 -26.31 -9.36 35.99
N ARG A 15 -26.76 -8.08 35.90
CA ARG A 15 -27.51 -7.36 36.96
C ARG A 15 -27.93 -5.92 36.57
N THR A 16 -29.03 -5.53 37.18
CA THR A 16 -29.96 -4.40 36.94
C THR A 16 -29.92 -3.35 38.08
N GLY A 17 -30.46 -2.15 37.82
CA GLY A 17 -30.89 -1.14 38.81
C GLY A 17 -30.95 0.28 38.19
N LEU A 18 -32.11 0.88 37.86
CA LEU A 18 -33.04 1.69 38.70
C LEU A 18 -32.31 2.75 39.56
N CYS A 19 -32.64 4.05 39.66
CA CYS A 19 -33.91 4.78 39.56
C CYS A 19 -33.64 6.32 39.62
N ARG A 20 -34.51 7.16 38.99
CA ARG A 20 -35.18 8.42 39.48
C ARG A 20 -34.35 9.55 40.13
N HIS A 21 -34.69 10.85 40.16
CA HIS A 21 -35.54 11.84 39.46
C HIS A 21 -35.25 13.21 40.17
N THR A 22 -35.93 14.30 39.77
CA THR A 22 -36.03 15.67 40.38
C THR A 22 -34.82 16.59 40.17
N GLY A 23 -34.93 17.74 39.49
CA GLY A 23 -35.69 18.97 39.84
C GLY A 23 -34.68 19.91 40.54
N ASP A 24 -34.51 21.21 40.33
CA ASP A 24 -35.28 22.35 39.82
C ASP A 24 -34.24 23.48 39.59
N THR A 25 -34.31 24.25 38.51
CA THR A 25 -34.94 25.59 38.41
C THR A 25 -34.12 26.75 39.00
N VAL A 26 -34.19 27.91 38.31
CA VAL A 26 -33.84 29.30 38.70
C VAL A 26 -32.44 29.77 38.26
N ARG A 27 -32.17 30.95 37.69
CA ARG A 27 -32.88 32.06 37.01
C ARG A 27 -31.78 33.14 36.80
N SER A 28 -31.96 34.01 35.79
CA SER A 28 -31.34 35.36 35.68
C SER A 28 -29.86 35.43 35.26
N SER A 29 -29.40 36.29 34.35
CA SER A 29 -29.95 37.56 33.83
C SER A 29 -29.30 37.97 32.49
N ALA A 30 -30.09 38.69 31.69
CA ALA A 30 -29.76 39.79 30.74
C ALA A 30 -28.69 39.55 29.65
N LYS A 31 -29.05 39.32 28.37
CA LYS A 31 -29.47 40.31 27.35
C LYS A 31 -28.55 41.54 27.21
N ILE A 32 -27.66 41.49 26.22
CA ILE A 32 -27.32 42.64 25.35
C ILE A 32 -27.38 42.14 23.89
N LEU A 33 -28.07 42.90 23.06
CA LEU A 33 -28.45 42.64 21.66
C LEU A 33 -27.30 42.81 20.67
N GLY A 34 -27.36 42.09 19.55
CA GLY A 34 -26.74 42.56 18.30
C GLY A 34 -26.35 41.50 17.25
N LEU A 35 -27.35 41.01 16.50
CA LEU A 35 -27.26 40.62 15.07
C LEU A 35 -26.40 39.38 14.70
N SER A 36 -26.97 38.17 14.53
CA SER A 36 -27.76 37.66 13.38
C SER A 36 -26.91 36.96 12.30
N LEU A 37 -26.75 35.63 12.38
CA LEU A 37 -27.45 34.63 11.55
C LEU A 37 -26.92 33.23 11.87
N GLY A 38 -27.84 32.27 11.99
CA GLY A 38 -27.66 31.00 12.70
C GLY A 38 -26.92 29.91 11.94
N LEU A 39 -26.12 29.17 12.72
CA LEU A 39 -25.74 27.79 12.49
C LEU A 39 -26.96 26.88 12.74
N LEU A 40 -27.35 26.08 11.75
CA LEU A 40 -28.19 24.90 11.99
C LEU A 40 -27.29 23.67 12.21
N PRO A 41 -27.49 22.88 13.28
CA PRO A 41 -26.68 21.70 13.56
C PRO A 41 -27.08 20.49 12.69
N ARG A 42 -26.10 19.61 12.42
CA ARG A 42 -26.30 18.29 11.81
C ARG A 42 -27.03 17.33 12.78
N PRO A 43 -27.90 16.42 12.30
CA PRO A 43 -28.39 15.30 13.11
C PRO A 43 -27.47 14.06 13.01
N PRO A 44 -27.45 13.19 14.06
CA PRO A 44 -26.66 11.94 14.12
C PRO A 44 -27.36 10.73 13.46
N PRO A 45 -26.64 9.59 13.30
CA PRO A 45 -27.04 8.48 12.45
C PRO A 45 -27.74 7.37 13.24
N SER A 46 -29.04 7.18 13.01
CA SER A 46 -29.75 5.88 13.08
C SER A 46 -31.25 6.12 13.12
N ALA A 47 -31.93 5.87 12.00
CA ALA A 47 -33.32 5.39 11.95
C ALA A 47 -33.78 5.42 10.48
N LEU A 48 -33.48 4.36 9.74
CA LEU A 48 -34.48 3.87 8.79
C LEU A 48 -35.59 3.26 9.65
N PRO A 49 -36.83 3.73 9.48
CA PRO A 49 -37.80 2.78 8.98
C PRO A 49 -38.73 3.42 7.93
N LEU A 50 -38.96 2.64 6.87
CA LEU A 50 -40.27 2.45 6.25
C LEU A 50 -41.14 3.71 6.08
N LEU A 51 -40.97 4.35 4.93
CA LEU A 51 -42.08 5.05 4.28
C LEU A 51 -41.97 4.86 2.76
N LEU A 52 -42.07 3.59 2.35
CA LEU A 52 -42.70 3.30 1.07
C LEU A 52 -44.16 3.74 1.20
N SER A 53 -44.66 4.47 0.20
CA SER A 53 -46.04 4.91 0.03
C SER A 53 -46.40 6.32 0.52
N ILE A 54 -45.75 7.33 -0.07
CA ILE A 54 -46.43 8.60 -0.36
C ILE A 54 -46.33 8.85 -1.88
N PRO A 55 -47.43 8.75 -2.64
CA PRO A 55 -47.44 9.16 -4.03
C PRO A 55 -47.47 10.69 -4.08
N GLY A 56 -46.41 11.33 -4.59
CA GLY A 56 -46.45 12.78 -4.81
C GLY A 56 -45.16 13.60 -4.65
N LEU A 57 -43.99 12.98 -4.49
CA LEU A 57 -42.71 13.71 -4.37
C LEU A 57 -41.70 13.36 -5.47
N HIS A 58 -42.18 13.28 -6.72
CA HIS A 58 -41.35 13.04 -7.91
C HIS A 58 -40.80 14.34 -8.55
N CYS A 59 -40.79 15.48 -7.85
CA CYS A 59 -40.53 16.77 -8.47
C CYS A 59 -39.56 17.66 -7.67
N LEU A 60 -38.32 17.25 -7.39
CA LEU A 60 -37.24 18.18 -7.00
C LEU A 60 -35.82 17.73 -7.42
N LEU A 61 -35.67 17.17 -8.62
CA LEU A 61 -34.41 17.28 -9.37
C LEU A 61 -34.74 17.84 -10.75
N PRO A 62 -34.13 18.94 -11.20
CA PRO A 62 -34.36 19.42 -12.55
C PRO A 62 -33.85 18.34 -13.51
N ARG A 63 -34.78 17.58 -14.11
CA ARG A 63 -34.50 16.80 -15.31
C ARG A 63 -34.26 17.80 -16.43
N THR A 64 -33.04 18.35 -16.51
CA THR A 64 -32.61 19.02 -17.73
C THR A 64 -32.68 17.97 -18.83
N ALA A 65 -33.67 18.09 -19.72
CA ALA A 65 -33.75 17.26 -20.91
C ALA A 65 -32.51 17.57 -21.75
N ILE A 66 -31.48 16.74 -21.62
CA ILE A 66 -30.28 16.80 -22.46
C ILE A 66 -30.78 16.39 -23.85
N HIS A 67 -30.94 17.35 -24.77
CA HIS A 67 -31.13 17.03 -26.18
C HIS A 67 -29.76 16.60 -26.73
N PRO A 68 -29.56 15.31 -27.06
CA PRO A 68 -28.32 14.88 -27.65
C PRO A 68 -28.19 15.55 -29.03
N ARG A 69 -27.22 16.46 -29.17
CA ARG A 69 -26.89 17.03 -30.47
C ARG A 69 -26.22 15.94 -31.28
N LYS A 70 -26.95 15.31 -32.20
CA LYS A 70 -26.35 14.41 -33.20
C LYS A 70 -25.34 15.20 -34.02
N LYS A 71 -24.05 14.91 -33.83
CA LYS A 71 -23.00 15.39 -34.72
C LYS A 71 -23.15 14.60 -36.01
N ARG A 72 -23.33 15.27 -37.15
CA ARG A 72 -23.35 14.59 -38.44
C ARG A 72 -21.97 13.95 -38.65
N SER A 73 -21.92 12.62 -38.74
CA SER A 73 -20.73 11.91 -39.20
C SER A 73 -20.47 12.27 -40.65
N LEU A 74 -19.21 12.55 -40.99
CA LEU A 74 -18.78 12.87 -42.36
C LEU A 74 -18.62 11.59 -43.20
N PHE A 75 -18.43 10.44 -42.56
CA PHE A 75 -18.11 9.18 -43.23
C PHE A 75 -19.01 8.05 -42.71
N GLY A 76 -19.71 7.37 -43.62
CA GLY A 76 -20.69 6.33 -43.28
C GLY A 76 -20.15 5.04 -42.65
N TYR A 77 -18.85 4.96 -42.39
CA TYR A 77 -18.22 3.86 -41.66
C TYR A 77 -17.91 4.18 -40.18
N GLU A 78 -18.05 5.45 -39.77
CA GLU A 78 -17.94 5.83 -38.36
C GLU A 78 -19.26 5.49 -37.65
N GLY A 79 -19.20 4.66 -36.60
CA GLY A 79 -20.38 4.33 -35.78
C GLY A 79 -20.96 5.58 -35.10
N GLU A 80 -22.27 5.60 -34.83
CA GLU A 80 -22.87 6.72 -34.10
C GLU A 80 -22.33 6.74 -32.65
N ASP A 81 -21.67 7.83 -32.26
CA ASP A 81 -21.37 8.12 -30.86
C ASP A 81 -22.70 8.35 -30.14
N GLU A 82 -23.24 7.31 -29.49
CA GLU A 82 -24.39 7.47 -28.61
C GLU A 82 -23.95 8.21 -27.33
N PRO A 83 -24.42 9.45 -27.11
CA PRO A 83 -24.09 10.17 -25.89
C PRO A 83 -24.74 9.45 -24.71
N VAL A 84 -23.95 9.20 -23.66
CA VAL A 84 -24.43 8.57 -22.43
C VAL A 84 -25.49 9.46 -21.77
N THR A 85 -26.76 9.12 -21.97
CA THR A 85 -27.92 9.92 -21.54
C THR A 85 -28.24 9.74 -20.05
N ASP A 86 -27.86 8.59 -19.47
CA ASP A 86 -28.13 8.23 -18.09
C ASP A 86 -26.97 8.64 -17.16
N LEU A 87 -27.30 9.28 -16.03
CA LEU A 87 -26.33 9.76 -15.04
C LEU A 87 -25.52 8.62 -14.44
N GLN A 88 -26.14 7.44 -14.23
CA GLN A 88 -25.45 6.28 -13.69
C GLN A 88 -24.41 5.73 -14.67
N GLN A 89 -24.75 5.65 -15.95
CA GLN A 89 -23.80 5.25 -16.98
C GLN A 89 -22.68 6.28 -17.14
N LYS A 90 -22.99 7.58 -17.05
CA LYS A 90 -21.97 8.64 -17.12
C LYS A 90 -20.97 8.54 -15.97
N PHE A 91 -21.44 8.29 -14.75
CA PHE A 91 -20.57 8.02 -13.60
C PHE A 91 -19.74 6.75 -13.80
N LYS A 92 -20.35 5.67 -14.29
CA LYS A 92 -19.66 4.40 -14.53
C LYS A 92 -18.52 4.55 -15.54
N VAL A 93 -18.77 5.20 -16.67
CA VAL A 93 -17.79 5.33 -17.76
C VAL A 93 -16.72 6.37 -17.43
N HIS A 94 -17.10 7.57 -16.98
CA HIS A 94 -16.13 8.67 -16.82
C HIS A 94 -15.40 8.68 -15.48
N PHE A 95 -15.92 8.00 -14.46
CA PHE A 95 -15.28 8.01 -13.13
C PHE A 95 -14.86 6.62 -12.70
N PHE A 96 -15.81 5.68 -12.63
CA PHE A 96 -15.51 4.34 -12.09
C PHE A 96 -14.53 3.57 -12.97
N ASN A 97 -14.79 3.47 -14.27
CA ASN A 97 -13.87 2.79 -15.20
C ASN A 97 -12.51 3.49 -15.24
N GLN A 98 -12.47 4.84 -15.24
CA GLN A 98 -11.21 5.57 -15.23
C GLN A 98 -10.34 5.24 -14.00
N ILE A 99 -10.95 5.09 -12.81
CA ILE A 99 -10.22 4.67 -11.61
C ILE A 99 -9.74 3.23 -11.73
N LEU A 100 -10.57 2.33 -12.28
CA LEU A 100 -10.16 0.94 -12.50
C LEU A 100 -9.02 0.84 -13.50
N ASP A 101 -9.08 1.57 -14.61
CA ASP A 101 -8.05 1.59 -15.63
C ASP A 101 -6.74 2.14 -15.04
N PHE A 102 -6.81 3.21 -14.26
CA PHE A 102 -5.64 3.73 -13.54
C PHE A 102 -5.06 2.71 -12.56
N ALA A 103 -5.92 2.02 -11.80
CA ALA A 103 -5.47 0.98 -10.87
C ALA A 103 -4.78 -0.15 -11.64
N ILE A 104 -5.39 -0.67 -12.70
CA ILE A 104 -4.84 -1.74 -13.55
C ILE A 104 -3.50 -1.30 -14.15
N GLN A 105 -3.43 -0.09 -14.71
CA GLN A 105 -2.20 0.46 -15.25
C GLN A 105 -1.10 0.53 -14.18
N SER A 106 -1.42 1.03 -12.99
CA SER A 106 -0.45 1.11 -11.89
C SER A 106 0.03 -0.27 -11.40
N PHE A 107 -0.82 -1.31 -11.49
CA PHE A 107 -0.41 -2.68 -11.22
C PHE A 107 0.53 -3.20 -12.29
N ASN A 108 0.18 -3.01 -13.55
CA ASN A 108 0.98 -3.48 -14.68
C ASN A 108 2.36 -2.82 -14.69
N GLU A 109 2.44 -1.49 -14.56
CA GLU A 109 3.71 -0.75 -14.51
C GLU A 109 4.64 -1.27 -13.40
N ARG A 110 4.09 -1.63 -12.24
CA ARG A 110 4.89 -2.18 -11.14
C ARG A 110 5.34 -3.61 -11.41
N PHE A 111 4.49 -4.45 -12.00
CA PHE A 111 4.87 -5.82 -12.35
C PHE A 111 5.96 -5.83 -13.42
N THR A 112 5.87 -4.97 -14.44
CA THR A 112 6.92 -4.84 -15.46
C THR A 112 8.25 -4.38 -14.84
N GLN A 113 8.21 -3.41 -13.92
CA GLN A 113 9.42 -2.99 -13.20
C GLN A 113 10.02 -4.13 -12.36
N LEU A 114 9.18 -4.91 -11.69
CA LEU A 114 9.63 -6.05 -10.89
C LEU A 114 10.27 -7.15 -11.77
N GLU A 115 9.72 -7.41 -12.96
CA GLU A 115 10.32 -8.32 -13.94
C GLU A 115 11.67 -7.81 -14.46
N GLU A 116 11.79 -6.51 -14.76
CA GLU A 116 13.07 -5.88 -15.15
C GLU A 116 14.13 -6.03 -14.05
N HIS A 117 13.77 -5.74 -12.79
CA HIS A 117 14.67 -5.95 -11.65
C HIS A 117 15.04 -7.43 -11.49
N SER A 118 14.07 -8.34 -11.62
CA SER A 118 14.34 -9.78 -11.57
C SER A 118 15.30 -10.23 -12.68
N SER A 119 15.22 -9.63 -13.86
CA SER A 119 16.12 -9.91 -14.98
C SER A 119 17.56 -9.46 -14.66
N ILE A 120 17.72 -8.25 -14.12
CA ILE A 120 19.03 -7.69 -13.74
C ILE A 120 19.74 -8.57 -12.69
N PHE A 121 18.99 -9.06 -11.70
CA PHE A 121 19.53 -9.87 -10.59
C PHE A 121 19.40 -11.38 -10.80
N SER A 122 19.06 -11.83 -12.00
CA SER A 122 18.82 -13.25 -12.35
C SER A 122 19.93 -14.21 -11.89
N ILE A 123 21.19 -13.79 -12.00
CA ILE A 123 22.37 -14.57 -11.59
C ILE A 123 22.36 -14.91 -10.10
N LEU A 124 21.87 -14.00 -9.26
CA LEU A 124 21.90 -14.16 -7.81
C LEU A 124 20.84 -15.14 -7.30
N TYR A 125 19.77 -15.40 -8.07
CA TYR A 125 18.74 -16.36 -7.68
C TYR A 125 19.22 -17.82 -7.77
N ASN A 126 20.14 -18.12 -8.68
CA ASN A 126 20.61 -19.47 -8.96
C ASN A 126 22.13 -19.60 -8.78
N ILE A 127 22.66 -19.20 -7.62
CA ILE A 127 24.10 -19.27 -7.33
C ILE A 127 24.67 -20.69 -7.48
N PRO A 128 24.00 -21.78 -7.03
CA PRO A 128 24.55 -23.12 -7.12
C PRO A 128 24.82 -23.61 -8.55
N THR A 129 24.02 -23.18 -9.54
CA THR A 129 24.15 -23.62 -10.95
C THR A 129 25.32 -22.95 -11.67
N ILE A 130 25.91 -21.90 -11.09
CA ILE A 130 27.05 -21.16 -11.67
C ILE A 130 28.32 -22.03 -11.75
N LYS A 131 28.41 -23.14 -10.98
CA LYS A 131 29.58 -24.05 -10.99
C LYS A 131 29.86 -24.65 -12.36
N ASP A 132 28.78 -25.01 -13.06
CA ASP A 132 28.82 -25.86 -14.25
C ASP A 132 28.70 -25.06 -15.55
N MET A 133 28.46 -23.74 -15.43
CA MET A 133 28.22 -22.86 -16.57
C MET A 133 29.50 -22.21 -17.06
N ASP A 134 29.59 -22.07 -18.39
CA ASP A 134 30.75 -21.46 -19.01
C ASP A 134 30.79 -19.94 -18.78
N THR A 135 32.01 -19.46 -18.57
CA THR A 135 32.29 -18.08 -18.14
C THR A 135 31.91 -17.05 -19.19
N ALA A 136 31.98 -17.44 -20.47
CA ALA A 136 31.66 -16.59 -21.61
C ALA A 136 30.15 -16.28 -21.70
N ALA A 137 29.29 -17.26 -21.40
CA ALA A 137 27.84 -17.10 -21.51
C ALA A 137 27.27 -16.13 -20.46
N LEU A 138 27.79 -16.16 -19.23
CA LEU A 138 27.30 -15.28 -18.16
C LEU A 138 27.90 -13.86 -18.19
N THR A 139 28.85 -13.58 -19.08
CA THR A 139 29.55 -12.28 -19.09
C THR A 139 28.58 -11.12 -19.38
N SER A 140 27.56 -11.33 -20.21
CA SER A 140 26.49 -10.34 -20.45
C SER A 140 25.70 -10.01 -19.20
N ASP A 141 25.43 -11.01 -18.36
CA ASP A 141 24.57 -10.84 -17.20
C ASP A 141 25.33 -10.10 -16.09
N TYR A 142 26.60 -10.47 -15.86
CA TYR A 142 27.45 -9.77 -14.90
C TYR A 142 27.69 -8.30 -15.29
N THR A 143 27.85 -8.01 -16.58
CA THR A 143 28.01 -6.64 -17.07
C THR A 143 26.70 -5.84 -16.98
N THR A 144 25.56 -6.50 -17.17
CA THR A 144 24.24 -5.89 -16.97
C THR A 144 24.05 -5.49 -15.51
N LEU A 145 24.41 -6.37 -14.57
CA LEU A 145 24.36 -6.09 -13.13
C LEU A 145 25.33 -4.97 -12.73
N GLU A 146 26.58 -5.00 -13.21
CA GLU A 146 27.56 -3.94 -12.95
C GLU A 146 27.04 -2.58 -13.44
N ARG A 147 26.45 -2.53 -14.64
CA ARG A 147 25.87 -1.31 -15.19
C ARG A 147 24.67 -0.81 -14.37
N ALA A 148 23.81 -1.71 -13.89
CA ALA A 148 22.66 -1.34 -13.06
C ALA A 148 23.07 -0.74 -11.71
N LEU A 149 24.23 -1.18 -11.18
CA LEU A 149 24.81 -0.71 -9.91
C LEU A 149 25.94 0.30 -10.12
N THR A 150 25.99 0.93 -11.30
CA THR A 150 26.92 2.03 -11.59
C THR A 150 26.15 3.33 -11.57
N TYR A 151 26.59 4.27 -10.75
CA TYR A 151 26.09 5.63 -10.77
C TYR A 151 27.20 6.58 -11.22
N ARG A 152 26.99 7.26 -12.35
CA ARG A 152 28.00 8.10 -13.00
C ARG A 152 29.28 7.29 -13.29
N ASP A 153 30.34 7.55 -12.53
CA ASP A 153 31.65 6.89 -12.67
C ASP A 153 32.00 6.01 -11.45
N SER A 154 31.17 5.99 -10.41
CA SER A 154 31.34 5.12 -9.24
C SER A 154 30.56 3.82 -9.44
N ARG A 155 31.27 2.70 -9.39
CA ARG A 155 30.68 1.35 -9.46
C ARG A 155 30.75 0.73 -8.07
N ASP A 156 29.62 0.23 -7.60
CA ASP A 156 29.58 -0.49 -6.32
C ASP A 156 30.11 -1.93 -6.45
N ILE A 157 30.05 -2.48 -7.67
CA ILE A 157 30.45 -3.86 -7.99
C ILE A 157 31.24 -3.91 -9.28
N HIS A 158 32.20 -4.84 -9.35
CA HIS A 158 32.88 -5.20 -10.59
C HIS A 158 32.48 -6.60 -11.07
N ALA A 159 32.06 -6.72 -12.34
CA ALA A 159 31.61 -7.99 -12.93
C ALA A 159 32.64 -9.12 -12.80
N LYS A 160 33.92 -8.82 -13.06
CA LYS A 160 35.00 -9.83 -13.02
C LYS A 160 35.22 -10.39 -11.61
N TYR A 161 35.24 -9.53 -10.59
CA TYR A 161 35.42 -9.97 -9.21
C TYR A 161 34.19 -10.72 -8.72
N LEU A 162 32.99 -10.22 -9.01
CA LEU A 162 31.74 -10.88 -8.66
C LEU A 162 31.66 -12.30 -9.26
N CYS A 163 32.01 -12.47 -10.54
CA CYS A 163 32.01 -13.77 -11.20
C CYS A 163 32.94 -14.79 -10.52
N ASN A 164 34.13 -14.34 -10.11
CA ASN A 164 35.08 -15.20 -9.39
C ASN A 164 34.58 -15.53 -7.98
N GLU A 165 34.07 -14.54 -7.26
CA GLU A 165 33.50 -14.71 -5.92
C GLU A 165 32.35 -15.71 -5.93
N LEU A 166 31.39 -15.55 -6.86
CA LEU A 166 30.22 -16.42 -6.97
C LEU A 166 30.57 -17.85 -7.40
N LYS A 167 31.58 -18.05 -8.25
CA LYS A 167 32.06 -19.40 -8.58
C LYS A 167 32.69 -20.13 -7.40
N VAL A 168 33.40 -19.39 -6.53
CA VAL A 168 33.99 -19.98 -5.32
C VAL A 168 32.90 -20.23 -4.28
N LEU A 169 31.97 -19.29 -4.11
CA LEU A 169 30.84 -19.41 -3.21
C LEU A 169 29.92 -20.56 -3.60
N SER A 170 29.58 -20.66 -4.88
CA SER A 170 28.70 -21.72 -5.37
C SER A 170 29.22 -23.06 -4.92
N ARG A 171 30.52 -23.36 -5.08
CA ARG A 171 31.15 -24.65 -4.69
C ARG A 171 30.94 -25.04 -3.23
N ARG A 172 30.73 -24.07 -2.34
CA ARG A 172 30.53 -24.27 -0.90
C ARG A 172 29.07 -24.33 -0.49
N LEU A 173 28.16 -23.98 -1.40
CA LEU A 173 26.71 -23.98 -1.18
C LEU A 173 26.10 -25.29 -1.69
N ASP A 174 25.03 -25.69 -1.01
CA ASP A 174 24.16 -26.80 -1.41
C ASP A 174 23.36 -26.46 -2.68
N SER A 175 22.85 -27.49 -3.37
CA SER A 175 22.22 -27.33 -4.69
C SER A 175 20.92 -26.50 -4.69
N GLU A 176 20.26 -26.32 -3.52
CA GLU A 176 19.02 -25.55 -3.36
C GLU A 176 19.19 -24.27 -2.54
N ALA A 177 20.39 -23.69 -2.50
CA ALA A 177 20.64 -22.49 -1.72
C ALA A 177 19.92 -21.25 -2.28
N GLU A 178 18.89 -20.79 -1.57
CA GLU A 178 18.19 -19.53 -1.80
C GLU A 178 19.10 -18.32 -1.47
N PRO A 179 18.90 -17.13 -2.09
CA PRO A 179 19.72 -15.94 -1.83
C PRO A 179 19.79 -15.53 -0.34
N LEU A 180 18.69 -15.70 0.41
CA LEU A 180 18.63 -15.42 1.84
C LEU A 180 19.54 -16.37 2.63
N ASN A 181 19.43 -17.67 2.37
CA ASN A 181 20.27 -18.69 3.01
C ASN A 181 21.75 -18.47 2.69
N THR A 182 22.05 -18.03 1.47
CA THR A 182 23.42 -17.70 1.04
C THR A 182 23.97 -16.50 1.82
N LEU A 183 23.18 -15.44 2.00
CA LEU A 183 23.60 -14.28 2.78
C LEU A 183 23.79 -14.64 4.27
N GLU A 184 22.90 -15.47 4.81
CA GLU A 184 23.00 -15.96 6.19
C GLU A 184 24.26 -16.80 6.39
N TYR A 185 24.60 -17.67 5.43
CA TYR A 185 25.84 -18.44 5.44
C TYR A 185 27.07 -17.54 5.48
N ILE A 186 27.16 -16.53 4.60
CA ILE A 186 28.29 -15.59 4.56
C ILE A 186 28.41 -14.84 5.89
N THR A 187 27.29 -14.42 6.46
CA THR A 187 27.24 -13.66 7.72
C THR A 187 27.65 -14.53 8.92
N ARG A 188 27.10 -15.75 9.02
CA ARG A 188 27.40 -16.72 10.08
C ARG A 188 28.88 -17.07 10.14
N HIS A 189 29.52 -17.20 8.97
CA HIS A 189 30.94 -17.53 8.88
C HIS A 189 31.88 -16.30 8.81
N GLN A 190 31.36 -15.08 9.00
CA GLN A 190 32.13 -13.83 8.95
C GLN A 190 32.96 -13.67 7.66
N MET A 191 32.44 -14.16 6.53
CA MET A 191 33.13 -14.15 5.24
C MET A 191 32.83 -12.91 4.38
N ALA A 192 32.24 -11.86 4.97
CA ALA A 192 31.88 -10.65 4.25
C ALA A 192 33.09 -9.95 3.62
N SER A 193 34.28 -10.04 4.24
CA SER A 193 35.53 -9.49 3.70
C SER A 193 36.12 -10.32 2.55
N LEU A 194 35.77 -11.61 2.46
CA LEU A 194 36.24 -12.52 1.40
C LEU A 194 35.41 -12.40 0.12
N TYR A 195 34.16 -11.98 0.25
CA TYR A 195 33.20 -11.86 -0.84
C TYR A 195 32.48 -10.51 -0.83
N PRO A 196 33.21 -9.39 -0.90
CA PRO A 196 32.61 -8.06 -0.74
C PRO A 196 31.60 -7.74 -1.85
N ASN A 197 31.88 -8.14 -3.10
CA ASN A 197 30.98 -7.86 -4.22
C ASN A 197 29.72 -8.73 -4.15
N ALA A 198 29.86 -10.03 -3.89
CA ALA A 198 28.72 -10.93 -3.76
C ALA A 198 27.86 -10.60 -2.54
N PHE A 199 28.48 -10.25 -1.41
CA PHE A 199 27.77 -9.83 -0.20
C PHE A 199 26.94 -8.57 -0.44
N PHE A 200 27.53 -7.56 -1.08
CA PHE A 200 26.81 -6.33 -1.43
C PHE A 200 25.65 -6.61 -2.41
N ALA A 201 25.91 -7.38 -3.47
CA ALA A 201 24.89 -7.74 -4.47
C ALA A 201 23.66 -8.43 -3.83
N LEU A 202 23.92 -9.41 -2.95
CA LEU A 202 22.87 -10.14 -2.22
C LEU A 202 22.08 -9.24 -1.26
N ARG A 203 22.76 -8.31 -0.59
CA ARG A 203 22.07 -7.34 0.27
C ARG A 203 21.14 -6.44 -0.53
N VAL A 204 21.63 -5.89 -1.64
CA VAL A 204 20.79 -5.05 -2.51
C VAL A 204 19.59 -5.85 -2.99
N LEU A 205 19.80 -7.06 -3.51
CA LEU A 205 18.72 -7.93 -3.98
C LEU A 205 17.64 -8.15 -2.92
N LEU A 206 18.01 -8.49 -1.69
CA LEU A 206 17.03 -8.82 -0.64
C LEU A 206 16.30 -7.59 -0.09
N THR A 207 16.90 -6.39 -0.19
CA THR A 207 16.27 -5.15 0.26
C THR A 207 15.25 -4.55 -0.72
N LEU A 208 15.39 -4.81 -2.03
CA LEU A 208 14.51 -4.26 -3.06
C LEU A 208 13.05 -4.77 -2.99
N PRO A 209 12.76 -6.09 -2.83
CA PRO A 209 11.40 -6.60 -2.80
C PRO A 209 10.66 -6.35 -1.47
N GLU A 210 11.36 -5.98 -0.38
CA GLU A 210 10.76 -5.84 0.96
C GLU A 210 9.87 -4.58 1.13
N THR A 211 9.81 -3.71 0.11
CA THR A 211 9.14 -2.40 0.20
C THR A 211 7.63 -2.48 0.44
N VAL A 212 6.95 -3.57 0.06
CA VAL A 212 5.49 -3.71 0.26
C VAL A 212 5.14 -3.96 1.74
N ALA A 213 5.87 -4.85 2.42
CA ALA A 213 5.60 -5.21 3.82
C ALA A 213 5.85 -4.04 4.78
N SER A 214 6.86 -3.21 4.50
CA SER A 214 7.14 -2.00 5.28
C SER A 214 5.99 -0.99 5.20
N GLY A 215 5.41 -0.81 4.01
CA GLY A 215 4.21 0.00 3.80
C GLY A 215 3.05 -0.47 4.69
N GLU A 216 2.72 -1.75 4.71
CA GLU A 216 1.61 -2.29 5.52
C GLU A 216 1.79 -2.05 7.02
N ARG A 217 3.02 -2.24 7.53
CA ARG A 217 3.36 -1.98 8.94
C ARG A 217 3.15 -0.51 9.29
N THR A 218 3.63 0.40 8.46
CA THR A 218 3.46 1.84 8.67
C THR A 218 1.99 2.27 8.57
N PHE A 219 1.23 1.79 7.59
CA PHE A 219 -0.19 2.09 7.45
C PHE A 219 -1.04 1.56 8.62
N SER A 220 -0.71 0.38 9.15
CA SER A 220 -1.37 -0.17 10.34
C SER A 220 -1.15 0.73 11.57
N LYS A 221 0.08 1.21 11.79
CA LYS A 221 0.37 2.16 12.87
C LYS A 221 -0.29 3.52 12.64
N LEU A 222 -0.26 4.03 11.41
CA LEU A 222 -0.89 5.29 11.05
C LEU A 222 -2.40 5.26 11.28
N LYS A 223 -3.07 4.13 11.02
CA LYS A 223 -4.50 3.96 11.31
C LYS A 223 -4.84 4.10 12.79
N LEU A 224 -3.92 3.70 13.69
CA LEU A 224 -4.08 3.88 15.14
C LEU A 224 -3.82 5.32 15.56
N ILE A 225 -2.82 5.97 14.97
CA ILE A 225 -2.41 7.34 15.31
C ILE A 225 -3.43 8.37 14.78
N LYS A 226 -3.89 8.20 13.53
CA LYS A 226 -4.84 9.07 12.85
C LYS A 226 -6.24 8.50 12.96
N ASN A 227 -6.89 8.76 14.09
CA ASN A 227 -8.31 8.47 14.29
C ASN A 227 -9.19 9.69 13.98
N TYR A 228 -10.50 9.48 13.92
CA TYR A 228 -11.48 10.52 13.58
C TYR A 228 -11.32 11.80 14.43
N LEU A 229 -11.07 11.63 15.74
CA LEU A 229 -10.92 12.72 16.70
C LEU A 229 -9.58 13.47 16.59
N ARG A 230 -8.57 12.88 15.93
CA ARG A 230 -7.21 13.44 15.80
C ARG A 230 -6.85 13.79 14.36
N SER A 231 -7.86 14.05 13.53
CA SER A 231 -7.71 14.29 12.09
C SER A 231 -7.05 15.63 11.72
N THR A 232 -6.94 16.57 12.68
CA THR A 232 -6.42 17.93 12.47
C THR A 232 -4.97 18.15 12.95
N MET A 233 -4.20 17.09 13.20
CA MET A 233 -2.80 17.24 13.65
C MET A 233 -1.86 17.72 12.52
N SER A 234 -0.80 18.44 12.87
CA SER A 234 0.25 18.82 11.92
C SER A 234 1.03 17.60 11.42
N GLN A 235 1.57 17.70 10.19
CA GLN A 235 2.33 16.61 9.57
C GLN A 235 3.59 16.26 10.36
N GLU A 236 4.29 17.26 10.92
CA GLU A 236 5.47 17.03 11.76
C GLU A 236 5.15 16.17 12.98
N ARG A 237 4.05 16.47 13.68
CA ARG A 237 3.61 15.72 14.84
C ARG A 237 3.19 14.29 14.45
N LEU A 238 2.52 14.14 13.31
CA LEU A 238 2.11 12.83 12.80
C LEU A 238 3.33 11.96 12.48
N ASN A 239 4.33 12.52 11.78
CA ASN A 239 5.55 11.82 11.44
C ASN A 239 6.31 11.41 12.70
N GLY A 240 6.48 12.31 13.68
CA GLY A 240 7.14 11.97 14.94
C GLY A 240 6.46 10.83 15.71
N LEU A 241 5.13 10.86 15.83
CA LEU A 241 4.38 9.78 16.45
C LEU A 241 4.45 8.47 15.67
N ALA A 242 4.45 8.54 14.33
CA ALA A 242 4.58 7.37 13.47
C ALA A 242 5.95 6.71 13.65
N THR A 243 7.03 7.49 13.65
CA THR A 243 8.39 7.00 13.89
C THR A 243 8.52 6.32 15.24
N ILE A 244 8.04 6.94 16.33
CA ILE A 244 8.07 6.35 17.67
C ILE A 244 7.27 5.04 17.73
N SER A 245 6.13 4.97 17.04
CA SER A 245 5.24 3.80 17.04
C SER A 245 5.78 2.63 16.19
N ILE A 246 6.51 2.93 15.12
CA ILE A 246 7.21 1.94 14.28
C ILE A 246 8.42 1.41 15.06
N GLU A 247 9.25 2.31 15.59
CA GLU A 247 10.49 2.03 16.31
C GLU A 247 10.29 1.87 17.82
N HIS A 248 9.13 1.37 18.23
CA HIS A 248 8.78 1.31 19.66
C HIS A 248 9.76 0.42 20.46
N GLU A 249 10.34 -0.60 19.83
CA GLU A 249 11.31 -1.50 20.46
C GLU A 249 12.64 -0.79 20.76
N LEU A 250 13.06 0.13 19.89
CA LEU A 250 14.23 0.97 20.12
C LEU A 250 13.92 2.03 21.17
N SER A 251 12.73 2.61 21.11
CA SER A 251 12.27 3.64 22.05
C SER A 251 12.28 3.15 23.50
N TYR A 252 11.94 1.88 23.74
CA TYR A 252 11.97 1.30 25.10
C TYR A 252 13.40 1.09 25.64
N LYS A 253 14.40 0.98 24.76
CA LYS A 253 15.81 0.80 25.15
C LYS A 253 16.52 2.11 25.46
N ILE A 254 15.96 3.23 25.03
CA ILE A 254 16.49 4.56 25.32
C ILE A 254 16.04 4.91 26.75
N ASN A 255 16.93 4.68 27.72
CA ASN A 255 16.80 5.29 29.04
C ASN A 255 17.20 6.77 28.89
N LEU A 256 16.24 7.67 29.13
CA LEU A 256 16.46 9.12 29.16
C LEU A 256 16.98 9.54 30.53
#